data_AF-A0A2C5ZRS7-F1
#
_entry.id   AF-A0A2C5ZRS7-F1
#
_cell.length_a   1.000
_cell.length_b   1.000
_cell.length_c   1.000
_cell.angle_alpha   90.00
_cell.angle_beta   90.00
_cell.angle_gamma   90.00
#
_symmetry.space_group_name_H-M   'P 1'
#
loop_
_entity.id
_entity.type
_entity.pdbx_description
1 polymer ?
#
loop_
_entity_poly.entity_id
_entity_poly.type
_entity_poly.pdbx_seq_one_letter_code
_entity_poly.pdbx_strand_id
1 'polypeptide(L)'
;MARLEDEKTSSVTLELGGESQTRAPPGSSSNNNNNNNSSSSRLGTLSRWETILVLITNQVGMGLLSLPKILQTLGMVPGVVALMAVGGITFYTALELLRFWRVHRQCVSVVDMARVVGGPVLEGIVGVGLVVKVAMTCASATVSIAVALNTVSGHGLCTVGFAGCGVLACWALCLPRTMKFAAQTGIPSTLCMVAAILVVVISLGVEGAPRHAPGSQWERHIVLFARPSFKEAVGAFLKVCYAYAGNVAFVSYMAEMKDPSRDFAPALAVLQLFSIALYLASAIAIYWLSAQYTTSPALGSAPLLAAKVAYGIALPALLATGLVFGHAAIKFLYVAVMRAMRATAQLKDRSVKSWAAWVACASFFWLVTFLLASAVPVFDSILSIASASLIAWFAFGISGVFWFHRNWHVKFRGCNVWFALANSLLILQALFMNGVGLWAALQGLIDIFNDKSNKIGGSFTCADNSIF
;
A
#
# COMPACT_ATOMS: atom_id res chain seq x y z
N MET A 1 26.05 32.13 -5.43
CA MET A 1 27.17 33.07 -5.24
C MET A 1 26.65 34.48 -5.50
N ALA A 2 27.19 35.45 -4.75
CA ALA A 2 26.92 36.90 -4.72
C ALA A 2 25.77 37.37 -3.80
N ARG A 3 26.18 37.70 -2.55
CA ARG A 3 25.65 38.76 -1.67
C ARG A 3 25.72 40.12 -2.37
N LEU A 4 24.97 41.11 -1.87
CA LEU A 4 25.54 42.35 -1.33
C LEU A 4 24.53 42.99 -0.37
N GLU A 5 25.04 43.38 0.79
CA GLU A 5 24.43 44.15 1.89
C GLU A 5 24.59 45.65 1.60
N ASP A 6 23.73 46.48 2.21
CA ASP A 6 24.08 47.60 3.10
C ASP A 6 22.92 48.61 3.16
N GLU A 7 22.53 49.04 4.36
CA GLU A 7 22.83 50.39 4.87
C GLU A 7 22.23 50.59 6.28
N LYS A 8 23.04 51.15 7.17
CA LYS A 8 22.78 51.41 8.60
C LYS A 8 23.02 52.90 8.84
N THR A 9 22.14 53.59 9.55
CA THR A 9 22.41 54.95 10.03
C THR A 9 21.93 55.15 11.48
N SER A 10 22.91 55.53 12.32
CA SER A 10 22.87 56.21 13.63
C SER A 10 21.85 57.36 13.70
N SER A 11 21.44 57.98 14.81
CA SER A 11 21.78 58.05 16.25
C SER A 11 20.84 59.10 16.85
N VAL A 12 20.62 59.15 18.18
CA VAL A 12 20.62 60.38 19.01
C VAL A 12 20.24 60.02 20.45
N THR A 13 21.15 60.33 21.36
CA THR A 13 21.06 60.32 22.82
C THR A 13 20.65 61.70 23.33
N LEU A 14 19.82 61.75 24.38
CA LEU A 14 19.63 62.91 25.24
C LEU A 14 19.56 62.43 26.70
N GLU A 15 20.62 62.73 27.46
CA GLU A 15 20.67 62.65 28.93
C GLU A 15 20.09 63.92 29.55
N LEU A 16 19.58 63.83 30.78
CA LEU A 16 19.63 64.89 31.80
C LEU A 16 19.29 64.33 33.20
N GLY A 17 20.31 64.30 34.09
CA GLY A 17 20.33 64.46 35.57
C GLY A 17 19.43 63.59 36.47
N GLY A 18 19.83 63.11 37.66
CA GLY A 18 21.01 63.29 38.48
C GLY A 18 20.74 62.74 39.91
N GLU A 19 21.81 62.23 40.54
CA GLU A 19 22.05 62.00 41.98
C GLU A 19 21.53 60.77 42.76
N SER A 20 22.53 59.91 43.05
CA SER A 20 23.00 59.43 44.36
C SER A 20 22.66 58.02 44.84
N GLN A 21 23.71 57.39 45.36
CA GLN A 21 24.01 55.97 45.48
C GLN A 21 23.47 55.33 46.77
N THR A 22 22.93 54.11 46.70
CA THR A 22 23.18 53.10 47.76
C THR A 22 23.09 51.66 47.22
N ARG A 23 24.06 50.85 47.68
CA ARG A 23 24.48 49.44 47.43
C ARG A 23 23.43 48.37 47.01
N ALA A 24 23.90 47.42 46.19
CA ALA A 24 23.32 46.11 45.82
C ALA A 24 23.28 45.09 47.00
N PRO A 25 22.42 44.05 46.99
CA PRO A 25 22.57 42.82 46.17
C PRO A 25 21.23 42.31 45.53
N PRO A 26 21.21 41.20 44.76
CA PRO A 26 20.39 41.09 43.54
C PRO A 26 19.00 40.46 43.69
N GLY A 27 18.08 40.91 42.82
CA GLY A 27 17.08 40.06 42.16
C GLY A 27 15.66 40.07 42.73
N SER A 28 14.81 40.99 42.25
CA SER A 28 13.35 40.89 42.37
C SER A 28 12.65 40.86 40.99
N SER A 29 11.87 39.79 40.81
CA SER A 29 10.49 39.69 40.32
C SER A 29 9.92 40.60 39.21
N SER A 30 9.29 39.93 38.21
CA SER A 30 8.10 40.32 37.40
C SER A 30 8.23 41.53 36.44
N ASN A 31 7.70 41.58 35.21
CA ASN A 31 6.59 40.87 34.58
C ASN A 31 6.60 41.10 33.04
N ASN A 32 5.92 40.22 32.30
CA ASN A 32 5.28 40.43 30.99
C ASN A 32 6.14 40.67 29.72
N ASN A 33 6.27 39.61 28.92
CA ASN A 33 5.74 39.65 27.55
C ASN A 33 5.34 38.24 27.09
N ASN A 34 4.04 37.99 27.16
CA ASN A 34 3.36 36.86 26.54
C ASN A 34 3.44 36.99 25.00
N ASN A 35 4.15 36.06 24.37
CA ASN A 35 3.85 35.61 23.00
C ASN A 35 4.16 34.11 22.90
N ASN A 36 3.38 33.33 23.63
CA ASN A 36 3.26 31.89 23.44
C ASN A 36 2.52 31.62 22.12
N ASN A 37 3.24 31.67 21.00
CA ASN A 37 2.89 30.82 19.86
C ASN A 37 3.34 29.39 20.21
N SER A 38 2.50 28.70 20.97
CA SER A 38 2.56 27.24 21.13
C SER A 38 2.11 26.55 19.84
N SER A 39 2.85 26.76 18.75
CA SER A 39 2.90 25.77 17.69
C SER A 39 3.59 24.55 18.30
N SER A 40 2.80 23.60 18.78
CA SER A 40 3.27 22.26 19.15
C SER A 40 4.02 21.70 17.94
N SER A 41 5.33 21.90 17.89
CA SER A 41 6.21 21.30 16.90
C SER A 41 6.13 19.80 17.17
N ARG A 42 5.33 19.09 16.36
CA ARG A 42 5.29 17.64 16.40
C ARG A 42 6.70 17.17 16.11
N LEU A 43 7.40 16.71 17.15
CA LEU A 43 8.73 16.17 17.02
C LEU A 43 8.55 14.83 16.28
N GLY A 44 8.78 14.85 14.97
CA GLY A 44 8.76 13.63 14.17
C GLY A 44 9.73 12.61 14.77
N THR A 45 9.31 11.35 14.85
CA THR A 45 10.10 10.29 15.47
C THR A 45 10.94 9.55 14.45
N LEU A 46 10.50 9.49 13.18
CA LEU A 46 11.16 8.72 12.13
C LEU A 46 12.27 9.51 11.42
N SER A 47 13.46 8.92 11.37
CA SER A 47 14.56 9.35 10.52
C SER A 47 14.37 8.89 9.06
N ARG A 48 15.20 9.43 8.15
CA ARG A 48 15.21 9.06 6.74
C ARG A 48 15.43 7.55 6.53
N TRP A 49 16.40 6.97 7.24
CA TRP A 49 16.73 5.54 7.10
C TRP A 49 15.61 4.63 7.60
N GLU A 50 15.01 4.96 8.75
CA GLU A 50 13.85 4.23 9.26
C GLU A 50 12.67 4.34 8.30
N THR A 51 12.47 5.50 7.68
CA THR A 51 11.42 5.70 6.67
C THR A 51 11.67 4.84 5.43
N ILE A 52 12.91 4.77 4.93
CA ILE A 52 13.27 3.90 3.81
C ILE A 52 12.92 2.44 4.12
N LEU A 53 13.32 1.96 5.31
CA LEU A 53 13.04 0.58 5.73
C LEU A 53 11.53 0.32 5.84
N VAL A 54 10.78 1.21 6.48
CA VAL A 54 9.32 1.07 6.61
C VAL A 54 8.63 1.11 5.26
N LEU A 55 9.06 1.98 4.34
CA LEU A 55 8.51 2.04 2.99
C LEU A 55 8.76 0.74 2.22
N ILE A 56 10.00 0.23 2.22
CA ILE A 56 10.37 -1.00 1.52
C ILE A 56 9.56 -2.18 2.07
N THR A 57 9.51 -2.31 3.39
CA THR A 57 8.84 -3.43 4.06
C THR A 57 7.33 -3.47 3.84
N ASN A 58 6.70 -2.32 3.61
CA ASN A 58 5.28 -2.25 3.27
C ASN A 58 4.98 -2.40 1.77
N GLN A 59 5.95 -2.14 0.91
CA GLN A 59 5.82 -2.26 -0.53
C GLN A 59 6.07 -3.70 -1.02
N VAL A 60 6.96 -4.43 -0.36
CA VAL A 60 7.20 -5.84 -0.65
C VAL A 60 6.07 -6.67 -0.04
N GLY A 61 5.10 -7.03 -0.86
CA GLY A 61 3.95 -7.83 -0.45
C GLY A 61 3.43 -8.71 -1.56
N MET A 62 2.15 -9.07 -1.47
CA MET A 62 1.52 -10.05 -2.35
C MET A 62 1.47 -9.65 -3.82
N GLY A 63 1.44 -8.35 -4.13
CA GLY A 63 1.36 -7.89 -5.52
C GLY A 63 2.47 -8.46 -6.39
N LEU A 64 3.67 -8.65 -5.81
CA LEU A 64 4.81 -9.29 -6.47
C LEU A 64 4.52 -10.73 -6.93
N LEU A 65 3.69 -11.48 -6.20
CA LEU A 65 3.36 -12.87 -6.54
C LEU A 65 2.52 -12.99 -7.83
N SER A 66 1.87 -11.92 -8.28
CA SER A 66 1.10 -11.92 -9.54
C SER A 66 1.92 -11.53 -10.77
N LEU A 67 3.12 -10.94 -10.57
CA LEU A 67 3.88 -10.31 -11.64
C LEU A 67 4.41 -11.28 -12.71
N PRO A 68 4.88 -12.50 -12.38
CA PRO A 68 5.27 -13.46 -13.41
C PRO A 68 4.14 -13.78 -14.38
N LYS A 69 2.91 -13.92 -13.88
CA LYS A 69 1.72 -14.23 -14.70
C LYS A 69 1.37 -13.09 -15.67
N ILE A 70 1.68 -11.85 -15.29
CA ILE A 70 1.52 -10.67 -16.15
C ILE A 70 2.47 -10.74 -17.34
N LEU A 71 3.73 -11.15 -17.13
CA LEU A 71 4.69 -11.33 -18.22
C LEU A 71 4.26 -12.46 -19.17
N GLN A 72 3.67 -13.53 -18.65
CA GLN A 72 3.07 -14.57 -19.49
C GLN A 72 1.91 -14.03 -20.33
N THR A 73 1.05 -13.19 -19.76
CA THR A 73 -0.17 -12.70 -20.42
C THR A 73 0.13 -11.63 -21.48
N LEU A 74 0.95 -10.63 -21.14
CA LEU A 74 1.28 -9.53 -22.03
C LEU A 74 2.44 -9.88 -22.99
N GLY A 75 3.30 -10.82 -22.59
CA GLY A 75 4.63 -11.01 -23.16
C GLY A 75 5.68 -10.27 -22.33
N MET A 76 6.92 -10.76 -22.41
CA MET A 76 8.03 -10.28 -21.59
C MET A 76 8.29 -8.77 -21.77
N VAL A 77 8.37 -8.30 -23.02
CA VAL A 77 8.71 -6.90 -23.32
C VAL A 77 7.62 -5.93 -22.85
N PRO A 78 6.35 -6.05 -23.30
CA PRO A 78 5.30 -5.13 -22.86
C PRO A 78 5.01 -5.24 -21.35
N GLY A 79 5.18 -6.42 -20.74
CA GLY A 79 5.03 -6.59 -19.30
C GLY A 79 6.13 -5.85 -18.49
N VAL A 80 7.38 -5.93 -18.92
CA VAL A 80 8.50 -5.19 -18.31
C VAL A 80 8.32 -3.68 -18.47
N VAL A 81 7.91 -3.22 -19.66
CA VAL A 81 7.61 -1.80 -19.90
C VAL A 81 6.45 -1.34 -19.01
N ALA A 82 5.39 -2.13 -18.86
CA ALA A 82 4.27 -1.80 -17.97
C ALA A 82 4.71 -1.68 -16.51
N LEU A 83 5.56 -2.59 -16.02
CA LEU A 83 6.11 -2.53 -14.65
C LEU A 83 6.91 -1.25 -14.41
N MET A 84 7.82 -0.90 -15.31
CA MET A 84 8.61 0.33 -15.20
C MET A 84 7.74 1.59 -15.31
N ALA A 85 6.79 1.60 -16.26
CA ALA A 85 5.92 2.75 -16.50
C ALA A 85 5.01 3.02 -15.29
N VAL A 86 4.34 1.99 -14.76
CA VAL A 86 3.49 2.14 -13.57
C VAL A 86 4.33 2.52 -12.36
N GLY A 87 5.52 1.94 -12.19
CA GLY A 87 6.44 2.33 -11.13
C GLY A 87 6.88 3.81 -11.21
N GLY A 88 7.12 4.33 -12.42
CA GLY A 88 7.39 5.75 -12.65
C GLY A 88 6.18 6.64 -12.34
N ILE A 89 4.98 6.19 -12.72
CA ILE A 89 3.72 6.88 -12.41
C ILE A 89 3.47 6.92 -10.89
N THR A 90 3.74 5.84 -10.16
CA THR A 90 3.58 5.82 -8.70
C THR A 90 4.59 6.71 -7.99
N PHE A 91 5.81 6.79 -8.51
CA PHE A 91 6.78 7.78 -8.04
C PHE A 91 6.28 9.22 -8.22
N TYR A 92 5.75 9.55 -9.41
CA TYR A 92 5.21 10.87 -9.70
C TYR A 92 4.03 11.23 -8.79
N THR A 93 3.05 10.33 -8.68
CA THR A 93 1.85 10.55 -7.85
C THR A 93 2.22 10.74 -6.37
N ALA A 94 3.21 10.01 -5.85
CA ALA A 94 3.71 10.18 -4.50
C ALA A 94 4.44 11.53 -4.29
N LEU A 95 5.16 12.04 -5.29
CA LEU A 95 5.70 13.39 -5.24
C LEU A 95 4.62 14.47 -5.22
N GLU A 96 3.48 14.26 -5.91
CA GLU A 96 2.34 15.17 -5.81
C GLU A 96 1.70 15.15 -4.43
N LEU A 97 1.58 13.97 -3.79
CA LEU A 97 1.17 13.90 -2.38
C LEU A 97 2.10 14.73 -1.48
N LEU A 98 3.42 14.60 -1.65
CA LEU A 98 4.39 15.39 -0.88
C LEU A 98 4.23 16.90 -1.13
N ARG A 99 4.04 17.31 -2.38
CA ARG A 99 3.83 18.73 -2.74
C ARG A 99 2.57 19.29 -2.10
N PHE A 100 1.48 18.53 -2.09
CA PHE A 100 0.25 18.92 -1.41
C PHE A 100 0.44 18.99 0.12
N TRP A 101 1.10 17.96 0.70
CA TRP A 101 1.39 17.91 2.12
C TRP A 101 2.22 19.10 2.62
N ARG A 102 3.20 19.57 1.84
CA ARG A 102 4.03 20.74 2.20
C ARG A 102 3.21 22.01 2.44
N VAL A 103 2.11 22.18 1.70
CA VAL A 103 1.19 23.32 1.85
C VAL A 103 0.23 23.09 3.03
N HIS A 104 -0.19 21.85 3.25
CA HIS A 104 -1.18 21.49 4.28
C HIS A 104 -0.60 20.51 5.32
N ARG A 105 0.40 20.97 6.09
CA ARG A 105 1.15 20.16 7.07
C ARG A 105 0.31 19.60 8.22
N GLN A 106 -0.90 20.11 8.41
CA GLN A 106 -1.85 19.62 9.41
C GLN A 106 -2.42 18.23 9.08
N CYS A 107 -2.37 17.82 7.80
CA CYS A 107 -2.93 16.55 7.35
C CYS A 107 -2.08 15.37 7.82
N VAL A 108 -2.69 14.40 8.50
CA VAL A 108 -2.02 13.18 8.96
C VAL A 108 -2.39 11.96 8.12
N SER A 109 -3.40 12.09 7.26
CA SER A 109 -3.88 11.05 6.37
C SER A 109 -4.35 11.64 5.03
N VAL A 110 -4.49 10.78 4.01
CA VAL A 110 -5.11 11.15 2.72
C VAL A 110 -6.56 11.62 2.92
N VAL A 111 -7.25 11.11 3.94
CA VAL A 111 -8.63 11.51 4.29
C VAL A 111 -8.68 12.97 4.74
N ASP A 112 -7.69 13.43 5.52
CA ASP A 112 -7.60 14.84 5.91
C ASP A 112 -7.30 15.75 4.72
N MET A 113 -6.46 15.28 3.77
CA MET A 113 -6.22 16.02 2.52
C MET A 113 -7.50 16.14 1.69
N ALA A 114 -8.29 15.08 1.63
CA ALA A 114 -9.59 15.08 0.97
C ALA A 114 -10.57 16.09 1.63
N ARG A 115 -10.53 16.23 2.97
CA ARG A 115 -11.30 17.25 3.69
C ARG A 115 -10.92 18.67 3.27
N VAL A 116 -9.63 18.94 3.06
CA VAL A 116 -9.16 20.27 2.62
C VAL A 116 -9.70 20.62 1.23
N VAL A 117 -9.75 19.63 0.33
CA VAL A 117 -10.14 19.85 -1.07
C VAL A 117 -11.67 19.94 -1.24
N GLY A 118 -12.42 19.06 -0.58
CA GLY A 118 -13.87 18.89 -0.82
C GLY A 118 -14.74 18.94 0.44
N GLY A 119 -14.18 19.39 1.57
CA GLY A 119 -14.92 19.51 2.82
C GLY A 119 -15.31 18.16 3.46
N PRO A 120 -16.25 18.18 4.42
CA PRO A 120 -16.65 17.01 5.20
C PRO A 120 -17.26 15.87 4.37
N VAL A 121 -17.88 16.19 3.23
CA VAL A 121 -18.48 15.18 2.35
C VAL A 121 -17.40 14.33 1.69
N LEU A 122 -16.39 14.97 1.10
CA LEU A 122 -15.27 14.26 0.47
C LEU A 122 -14.42 13.52 1.49
N GLU A 123 -14.25 14.08 2.69
CA GLU A 123 -13.64 13.38 3.85
C GLU A 123 -14.36 12.06 4.15
N GLY A 124 -15.70 12.08 4.24
CA GLY A 124 -16.50 10.88 4.50
C GLY A 124 -16.35 9.83 3.40
N ILE A 125 -16.45 10.24 2.13
CA ILE A 125 -16.33 9.35 0.96
C ILE A 125 -14.95 8.70 0.91
N VAL A 126 -13.88 9.50 1.03
CA VAL A 126 -12.50 8.98 1.02
C VAL A 126 -12.21 8.17 2.29
N GLY A 127 -12.80 8.52 3.43
CA GLY A 127 -12.69 7.74 4.66
C GLY A 127 -13.28 6.33 4.54
N VAL A 128 -14.51 6.22 4.02
CA VAL A 128 -15.15 4.93 3.76
C VAL A 128 -14.37 4.16 2.68
N GLY A 129 -14.02 4.83 1.58
CA GLY A 129 -13.22 4.25 0.51
C GLY A 129 -11.86 3.71 1.00
N LEU A 130 -11.23 4.38 1.96
CA LEU A 130 -9.97 3.93 2.56
C LEU A 130 -10.17 2.60 3.30
N VAL A 131 -11.21 2.50 4.13
CA VAL A 131 -11.49 1.27 4.89
C VAL A 131 -11.80 0.11 3.96
N VAL A 132 -12.62 0.33 2.92
CA VAL A 132 -12.95 -0.71 1.94
C VAL A 132 -11.72 -1.12 1.12
N LYS A 133 -10.86 -0.16 0.74
CA LYS A 133 -9.60 -0.45 0.02
C LYS A 133 -8.73 -1.38 0.86
N VAL A 134 -8.56 -1.04 2.14
CA VAL A 134 -7.73 -1.81 3.05
C VAL A 134 -8.36 -3.19 3.34
N ALA A 135 -9.69 -3.29 3.45
CA ALA A 135 -10.41 -4.56 3.56
C ALA A 135 -10.15 -5.46 2.34
N MET A 136 -10.17 -4.93 1.11
CA MET A 136 -9.83 -5.67 -0.10
C MET A 136 -8.36 -6.15 -0.10
N THR A 137 -7.42 -5.35 0.42
CA THR A 137 -6.02 -5.75 0.60
C THR A 137 -5.86 -6.84 1.66
N CYS A 138 -6.59 -6.78 2.78
CA CYS A 138 -6.60 -7.85 3.77
C CYS A 138 -7.30 -9.11 3.25
N ALA A 139 -8.29 -8.96 2.36
CA ALA A 139 -8.99 -10.08 1.75
C ALA A 139 -8.07 -10.83 0.78
N SER A 140 -7.29 -10.12 -0.05
CA SER A 140 -6.27 -10.77 -0.90
C SER A 140 -5.15 -11.44 -0.09
N ALA A 141 -4.82 -10.91 1.09
CA ALA A 141 -3.93 -11.57 2.06
C ALA A 141 -4.53 -12.86 2.60
N THR A 142 -5.81 -12.82 2.94
CA THR A 142 -6.55 -14.00 3.39
C THR A 142 -6.61 -15.07 2.30
N VAL A 143 -6.90 -14.70 1.06
CA VAL A 143 -6.88 -15.63 -0.09
C VAL A 143 -5.49 -16.22 -0.29
N SER A 144 -4.43 -15.41 -0.19
CA SER A 144 -3.05 -15.88 -0.29
C SER A 144 -2.67 -16.88 0.82
N ILE A 145 -3.14 -16.64 2.05
CA ILE A 145 -2.97 -17.58 3.17
C ILE A 145 -3.74 -18.87 2.90
N ALA A 146 -4.96 -18.79 2.38
CA ALA A 146 -5.74 -19.97 2.02
C ALA A 146 -5.05 -20.80 0.93
N VAL A 147 -4.50 -20.16 -0.11
CA VAL A 147 -3.67 -20.80 -1.15
C VAL A 147 -2.44 -21.48 -0.55
N ALA A 148 -1.75 -20.80 0.37
CA ALA A 148 -0.58 -21.36 1.06
C ALA A 148 -0.95 -22.60 1.89
N LEU A 149 -2.02 -22.53 2.67
CA LEU A 149 -2.49 -23.65 3.49
C LEU A 149 -3.01 -24.81 2.63
N ASN A 150 -3.71 -24.54 1.54
CA ASN A 150 -4.12 -25.54 0.56
C ASN A 150 -2.90 -26.27 -0.03
N THR A 151 -1.87 -25.51 -0.44
CA THR A 151 -0.66 -26.09 -1.03
C THR A 151 0.11 -26.95 -0.03
N VAL A 152 0.31 -26.46 1.19
CA VAL A 152 1.07 -27.15 2.23
C VAL A 152 0.35 -28.43 2.68
N SER A 153 -0.96 -28.34 2.93
CA SER A 153 -1.78 -29.46 3.41
C SER A 153 -2.16 -30.47 2.32
N GLY A 154 -2.02 -30.12 1.04
CA GLY A 154 -2.57 -30.92 -0.05
C GLY A 154 -4.11 -30.91 -0.05
N HIS A 155 -4.71 -29.75 0.23
CA HIS A 155 -6.15 -29.54 0.34
C HIS A 155 -6.82 -30.32 1.49
N GLY A 156 -6.27 -30.23 2.69
CA GLY A 156 -6.77 -30.94 3.88
C GLY A 156 -8.06 -30.38 4.50
N LEU A 157 -8.47 -29.16 4.13
CA LEU A 157 -9.70 -28.51 4.56
C LEU A 157 -10.31 -27.77 3.37
N CYS A 158 -11.63 -27.56 3.39
CA CYS A 158 -12.33 -26.66 2.48
C CYS A 158 -11.62 -25.28 2.43
N THR A 159 -11.47 -24.71 1.24
CA THR A 159 -10.79 -23.42 1.03
C THR A 159 -11.40 -22.28 1.86
N VAL A 160 -12.73 -22.27 2.04
CA VAL A 160 -13.41 -21.34 2.95
C VAL A 160 -12.95 -21.51 4.40
N GLY A 161 -12.74 -22.75 4.84
CA GLY A 161 -12.19 -23.05 6.16
C GLY A 161 -10.77 -22.51 6.33
N PHE A 162 -9.90 -22.68 5.33
CA PHE A 162 -8.56 -22.09 5.36
C PHE A 162 -8.57 -20.56 5.32
N ALA A 163 -9.48 -19.94 4.57
CA ALA A 163 -9.70 -18.50 4.61
C ALA A 163 -10.16 -18.04 6.02
N GLY A 164 -11.04 -18.81 6.66
CA GLY A 164 -11.45 -18.60 8.04
C GLY A 164 -10.28 -18.66 9.01
N CYS A 165 -9.39 -19.66 8.89
CA CYS A 165 -8.17 -19.75 9.69
C CYS A 165 -7.26 -18.53 9.48
N GLY A 166 -7.09 -18.08 8.24
CA GLY A 166 -6.29 -16.89 7.92
C GLY A 166 -6.86 -15.61 8.54
N VAL A 167 -8.18 -15.43 8.47
CA VAL A 167 -8.88 -14.29 9.11
C VAL A 167 -8.77 -14.35 10.63
N LEU A 168 -8.99 -15.51 11.24
CA LEU A 168 -8.89 -15.65 12.70
C LEU A 168 -7.47 -15.38 13.20
N ALA A 169 -6.46 -15.86 12.48
CA ALA A 169 -5.06 -15.58 12.80
C ALA A 169 -4.75 -14.07 12.69
N CYS A 170 -5.14 -13.42 11.60
CA CYS A 170 -4.90 -11.98 11.43
C CYS A 170 -5.73 -11.14 12.43
N TRP A 171 -6.97 -11.54 12.73
CA TRP A 171 -7.81 -10.90 13.75
C TRP A 171 -7.12 -10.96 15.11
N ALA A 172 -6.64 -12.13 15.53
CA ALA A 172 -5.92 -12.30 16.79
C ALA A 172 -4.65 -11.45 16.85
N LEU A 173 -3.88 -11.41 15.76
CA LEU A 173 -2.67 -10.57 15.66
C LEU A 173 -2.99 -9.07 15.72
N CYS A 174 -4.16 -8.64 15.27
CA CYS A 174 -4.61 -7.24 15.32
C CYS A 174 -5.21 -6.82 16.67
N LEU A 175 -5.51 -7.75 17.58
CA LEU A 175 -6.10 -7.42 18.89
C LEU A 175 -5.21 -6.52 19.76
N PRO A 176 -3.88 -6.72 19.85
CA PRO A 176 -3.01 -5.81 20.58
C PRO A 176 -3.08 -4.40 20.00
N ARG A 177 -3.51 -3.42 20.80
CA ARG A 177 -3.64 -2.00 20.37
C ARG A 177 -2.31 -1.32 20.00
N THR A 178 -1.17 -1.97 20.21
CA THR A 178 0.16 -1.39 20.04
C THR A 178 0.69 -1.57 18.61
N MET A 179 0.86 -0.46 17.89
CA MET A 179 1.51 -0.44 16.57
C MET A 179 2.98 -0.88 16.59
N LYS A 180 3.64 -0.89 17.77
CA LYS A 180 5.04 -1.31 17.92
C LYS A 180 5.27 -2.72 17.40
N PHE A 181 4.33 -3.64 17.69
CA PHE A 181 4.42 -5.02 17.22
C PHE A 181 4.31 -5.10 15.68
N ALA A 182 3.32 -4.40 15.09
CA ALA A 182 3.15 -4.34 13.64
C ALA A 182 4.37 -3.71 12.91
N ALA A 183 5.01 -2.70 13.52
CA ALA A 183 6.21 -2.10 12.97
C ALA A 183 7.42 -3.05 13.00
N GLN A 184 7.56 -3.85 14.06
CA GLN A 184 8.65 -4.82 14.20
C GLN A 184 8.53 -6.00 13.24
N THR A 185 7.32 -6.35 12.79
CA THR A 185 7.10 -7.46 11.85
C THR A 185 7.53 -7.19 10.41
N GLY A 186 7.74 -5.92 10.02
CA GLY A 186 8.01 -5.53 8.63
C GLY A 186 9.35 -6.04 8.05
N ILE A 187 10.43 -6.00 8.83
CA ILE A 187 11.75 -6.49 8.36
C ILE A 187 11.72 -8.02 8.21
N PRO A 188 11.30 -8.80 9.24
CA PRO A 188 11.17 -10.25 9.11
C PRO A 188 10.26 -10.66 7.95
N SER A 189 9.12 -9.98 7.73
CA SER A 189 8.20 -10.31 6.63
C SER A 189 8.84 -10.14 5.26
N THR A 190 9.63 -9.07 5.08
CA THR A 190 10.33 -8.81 3.81
C THR A 190 11.38 -9.88 3.54
N LEU A 191 12.15 -10.28 4.55
CA LEU A 191 13.14 -11.34 4.43
C LEU A 191 12.49 -12.68 4.09
N CYS A 192 11.38 -13.04 4.76
CA CYS A 192 10.57 -14.21 4.44
C CYS A 192 10.08 -14.20 2.99
N MET A 193 9.56 -13.07 2.52
CA MET A 193 9.07 -12.96 1.13
C MET A 193 10.21 -13.13 0.11
N VAL A 194 11.34 -12.45 0.32
CA VAL A 194 12.52 -12.57 -0.55
C VAL A 194 13.06 -14.00 -0.54
N ALA A 195 13.16 -14.64 0.62
CA ALA A 195 13.60 -16.03 0.75
C ALA A 195 12.66 -17.00 0.02
N ALA A 196 11.34 -16.82 0.12
CA ALA A 196 10.37 -17.66 -0.58
C ALA A 196 10.51 -17.55 -2.11
N ILE A 197 10.74 -16.34 -2.64
CA ILE A 197 11.00 -16.12 -4.07
C ILE A 197 12.30 -16.81 -4.50
N LEU A 198 13.37 -16.67 -3.71
CA LEU A 198 14.65 -17.30 -4.00
C LEU A 198 14.54 -18.82 -4.05
N VAL A 199 13.79 -19.44 -3.13
CA VAL A 199 13.51 -20.89 -3.14
C VAL A 199 12.84 -21.30 -4.45
N VAL A 200 11.84 -20.54 -4.91
CA VAL A 200 11.14 -20.82 -6.18
C VAL A 200 12.08 -20.71 -7.38
N VAL A 201 12.87 -19.64 -7.45
CA VAL A 201 13.81 -19.41 -8.56
C VAL A 201 14.89 -20.50 -8.60
N ILE A 202 15.48 -20.85 -7.44
CA ILE A 202 16.51 -21.89 -7.35
C ILE A 202 15.93 -23.25 -7.71
N SER A 203 14.76 -23.61 -7.18
CA SER A 203 14.12 -24.90 -7.47
C SER A 203 13.79 -25.05 -8.96
N LEU A 204 13.21 -24.01 -9.58
CA LEU A 204 12.94 -24.03 -11.02
C LEU A 204 14.22 -24.06 -11.87
N GLY A 205 15.32 -23.47 -11.38
CA GLY A 205 16.62 -23.51 -12.05
C GLY A 205 17.31 -24.87 -11.98
N VAL A 206 17.16 -25.60 -10.88
CA VAL A 206 17.84 -26.89 -10.62
C VAL A 206 17.01 -28.08 -11.12
N GLU A 207 15.75 -28.21 -10.68
CA GLU A 207 14.88 -29.33 -11.07
C GLU A 207 14.38 -29.19 -12.50
N GLY A 208 14.37 -27.97 -13.03
CA GLY A 208 14.17 -27.69 -14.44
C GLY A 208 12.74 -27.85 -14.95
N ALA A 209 11.79 -28.44 -14.20
CA ALA A 209 10.39 -28.61 -14.59
C ALA A 209 9.38 -27.99 -13.60
N PRO A 210 8.50 -27.08 -14.03
CA PRO A 210 7.45 -26.52 -13.19
C PRO A 210 6.35 -27.56 -12.90
N ARG A 211 5.58 -27.34 -11.83
CA ARG A 211 4.61 -28.31 -11.28
C ARG A 211 3.61 -28.89 -12.30
N HIS A 212 3.24 -28.10 -13.31
CA HIS A 212 2.22 -28.46 -14.30
C HIS A 212 2.80 -28.82 -15.68
N ALA A 213 4.13 -28.95 -15.79
CA ALA A 213 4.74 -29.42 -17.02
C ALA A 213 4.46 -30.93 -17.25
N PRO A 214 4.12 -31.35 -18.48
CA PRO A 214 3.96 -32.75 -18.82
C PRO A 214 5.34 -33.43 -18.88
N GLY A 215 5.60 -34.36 -17.95
CA GLY A 215 6.76 -35.25 -17.97
C GLY A 215 8.14 -34.58 -17.87
N SER A 216 9.20 -35.39 -18.02
CA SER A 216 10.60 -34.94 -17.93
C SER A 216 11.08 -34.15 -19.16
N GLN A 217 10.39 -34.26 -20.29
CA GLN A 217 10.65 -33.49 -21.52
C GLN A 217 9.52 -32.51 -21.76
N TRP A 218 9.74 -31.26 -21.35
CA TRP A 218 8.84 -30.16 -21.62
C TRP A 218 9.61 -29.02 -22.29
N GLU A 219 8.96 -28.35 -23.23
CA GLU A 219 9.57 -27.24 -23.95
C GLU A 219 9.17 -25.90 -23.34
N ARG A 220 10.16 -25.01 -23.19
CA ARG A 220 9.96 -23.64 -22.70
C ARG A 220 9.52 -22.75 -23.84
N HIS A 221 8.24 -22.40 -23.88
CA HIS A 221 7.73 -21.46 -24.86
C HIS A 221 7.66 -20.05 -24.27
N ILE A 222 8.76 -19.31 -24.38
CA ILE A 222 8.84 -17.92 -23.88
C ILE A 222 8.29 -16.97 -24.93
N VAL A 223 7.20 -16.28 -24.59
CA VAL A 223 6.60 -15.27 -25.47
C VAL A 223 7.17 -13.89 -25.13
N LEU A 224 7.87 -13.29 -26.09
CA LEU A 224 8.42 -11.93 -25.97
C LEU A 224 7.34 -10.85 -26.16
N PHE A 225 6.49 -11.03 -27.18
CA PHE A 225 5.37 -10.16 -27.51
C PHE A 225 4.11 -11.01 -27.67
N ALA A 226 3.27 -11.05 -26.63
CA ALA A 226 2.02 -11.79 -26.71
C ALA A 226 0.94 -10.94 -27.39
N ARG A 227 -0.14 -11.61 -27.80
CA ARG A 227 -1.33 -10.97 -28.36
C ARG A 227 -2.54 -11.28 -27.46
N PRO A 228 -2.56 -10.75 -26.22
CA PRO A 228 -3.68 -10.97 -25.32
C PRO A 228 -4.96 -10.35 -25.89
N SER A 229 -6.10 -10.90 -25.51
CA SER A 229 -7.37 -10.22 -25.69
C SER A 229 -7.40 -8.90 -24.91
N PHE A 230 -8.26 -7.97 -25.30
CA PHE A 230 -8.40 -6.68 -24.61
C PHE A 230 -8.67 -6.85 -23.10
N LYS A 231 -9.55 -7.80 -22.74
CA LYS A 231 -9.88 -8.16 -21.35
C LYS A 231 -8.65 -8.61 -20.56
N GLU A 232 -7.85 -9.51 -21.13
CA GLU A 232 -6.64 -10.03 -20.48
C GLU A 232 -5.58 -8.94 -20.29
N ALA A 233 -5.41 -8.07 -21.30
CA ALA A 233 -4.47 -6.96 -21.23
C ALA A 233 -4.83 -5.98 -20.11
N VAL A 234 -6.12 -5.61 -20.00
CA VAL A 234 -6.63 -4.74 -18.93
C VAL A 234 -6.49 -5.43 -17.57
N GLY A 235 -6.86 -6.71 -17.47
CA GLY A 235 -6.72 -7.49 -16.23
C GLY A 235 -5.27 -7.56 -15.74
N ALA A 236 -4.32 -7.75 -16.65
CA ALA A 236 -2.89 -7.74 -16.35
C ALA A 236 -2.41 -6.36 -15.89
N PHE A 237 -2.82 -5.29 -16.56
CA PHE A 237 -2.51 -3.91 -16.15
C PHE A 237 -3.01 -3.58 -14.73
N LEU A 238 -4.22 -4.01 -14.37
CA LEU A 238 -4.76 -3.82 -13.03
C LEU A 238 -3.90 -4.50 -11.95
N LYS A 239 -3.34 -5.68 -12.23
CA LYS A 239 -2.44 -6.38 -11.29
C LYS A 239 -1.11 -5.65 -11.13
N VAL A 240 -0.57 -5.05 -12.21
CA VAL A 240 0.60 -4.16 -12.11
C VAL A 240 0.30 -2.96 -11.22
N CYS A 241 -0.85 -2.31 -11.41
CA CYS A 241 -1.30 -1.22 -10.55
C CYS A 241 -1.46 -1.65 -9.09
N TYR A 242 -1.93 -2.88 -8.84
CA TYR A 242 -2.03 -3.42 -7.48
C TYR A 242 -0.66 -3.51 -6.81
N ALA A 243 0.35 -4.00 -7.56
CA ALA A 243 1.69 -4.20 -7.04
C ALA A 243 2.32 -2.89 -6.55
N TYR A 244 1.96 -1.74 -7.13
CA TYR A 244 2.45 -0.43 -6.70
C TYR A 244 1.45 0.38 -5.84
N ALA A 245 0.44 -0.25 -5.22
CA ALA A 245 -0.66 0.44 -4.52
C ALA A 245 -0.33 0.95 -3.09
N GLY A 246 0.94 1.08 -2.73
CA GLY A 246 1.44 1.44 -1.38
C GLY A 246 1.20 2.89 -0.95
N ASN A 247 0.79 3.76 -1.87
CA ASN A 247 0.76 5.22 -1.70
C ASN A 247 -0.07 5.75 -0.53
N VAL A 248 -1.03 4.96 -0.05
CA VAL A 248 -2.01 5.41 0.95
C VAL A 248 -1.40 5.70 2.32
N ALA A 249 -0.33 4.98 2.66
CA ALA A 249 0.34 5.15 3.96
C ALA A 249 1.38 6.29 3.92
N PHE A 250 1.69 6.83 2.74
CA PHE A 250 2.75 7.85 2.57
C PHE A 250 2.47 9.12 3.38
N VAL A 251 1.21 9.56 3.45
CA VAL A 251 0.84 10.74 4.25
C VAL A 251 1.05 10.51 5.74
N SER A 252 0.69 9.32 6.23
CA SER A 252 0.90 8.94 7.62
C SER A 252 2.39 8.90 7.96
N TYR A 253 3.23 8.36 7.06
CA TYR A 253 4.68 8.37 7.27
C TYR A 253 5.24 9.79 7.25
N MET A 254 4.83 10.64 6.29
CA MET A 254 5.25 12.04 6.26
C MET A 254 4.90 12.78 7.57
N ALA A 255 3.75 12.47 8.18
CA ALA A 255 3.35 13.07 9.45
C ALA A 255 4.18 12.60 10.66
N GLU A 256 4.86 11.45 10.57
CA GLU A 256 5.72 10.89 11.63
C GLU A 256 7.22 11.16 11.41
N MET A 257 7.62 11.66 10.25
CA MET A 257 9.01 12.00 9.92
C MET A 257 9.50 13.27 10.60
N LYS A 258 10.80 13.30 10.94
CA LYS A 258 11.49 14.50 11.46
C LYS A 258 11.48 15.67 10.48
N ASP A 259 11.88 15.44 9.23
CA ASP A 259 11.83 16.42 8.15
C ASP A 259 11.29 15.79 6.84
N PRO A 260 9.97 15.59 6.72
CA PRO A 260 9.36 15.01 5.53
C PRO A 260 9.62 15.83 4.26
N SER A 261 9.84 17.15 4.37
CA SER A 261 9.98 18.00 3.19
C SER A 261 11.26 17.69 2.41
N ARG A 262 12.34 17.38 3.12
CA ARG A 262 13.65 17.05 2.55
C ARG A 262 13.88 15.54 2.42
N ASP A 263 13.42 14.75 3.40
CA ASP A 263 13.80 13.35 3.51
C ASP A 263 12.86 12.38 2.77
N PHE A 264 11.60 12.77 2.52
CA PHE A 264 10.62 11.85 1.92
C PHE A 264 10.94 11.54 0.45
N ALA A 265 11.31 12.55 -0.35
CA ALA A 265 11.62 12.36 -1.77
C ALA A 265 12.83 11.41 -2.02
N PRO A 266 13.98 11.55 -1.33
CA PRO A 266 15.07 10.58 -1.47
C PRO A 266 14.69 9.20 -0.92
N ALA A 267 13.92 9.13 0.17
CA ALA A 267 13.45 7.84 0.69
C ALA A 267 12.53 7.11 -0.31
N LEU A 268 11.63 7.85 -0.95
CA LEU A 268 10.76 7.38 -2.01
C LEU A 268 11.54 6.93 -3.25
N ALA A 269 12.61 7.63 -3.62
CA ALA A 269 13.45 7.23 -4.75
C ALA A 269 14.13 5.87 -4.51
N VAL A 270 14.66 5.67 -3.30
CA VAL A 270 15.24 4.37 -2.88
C VAL A 270 14.17 3.28 -2.88
N LEU A 271 12.98 3.54 -2.33
CA LEU A 271 11.85 2.62 -2.35
C LEU A 271 11.53 2.18 -3.79
N GLN A 272 11.37 3.14 -4.69
CA GLN A 272 10.90 2.86 -6.04
C GLN A 272 11.95 2.11 -6.86
N LEU A 273 13.22 2.51 -6.78
CA LEU A 273 14.33 1.80 -7.42
C LEU A 273 14.43 0.36 -6.91
N PHE A 274 14.40 0.18 -5.59
CA PHE A 274 14.43 -1.16 -4.98
C PHE A 274 13.24 -2.02 -5.42
N SER A 275 12.03 -1.45 -5.40
CA SER A 275 10.81 -2.18 -5.76
C SER A 275 10.79 -2.55 -7.24
N ILE A 276 11.13 -1.63 -8.15
CA ILE A 276 11.24 -1.94 -9.58
C ILE A 276 12.28 -3.03 -9.83
N ALA A 277 13.46 -2.93 -9.22
CA ALA A 277 14.52 -3.93 -9.39
C ALA A 277 14.07 -5.32 -8.90
N LEU A 278 13.49 -5.40 -7.69
CA LEU A 278 12.99 -6.65 -7.12
C LEU A 278 11.85 -7.24 -7.95
N TYR A 279 10.92 -6.40 -8.40
CA TYR A 279 9.75 -6.81 -9.18
C TYR A 279 10.16 -7.33 -10.55
N LEU A 280 11.07 -6.64 -11.25
CA LEU A 280 11.61 -7.10 -12.53
C LEU A 280 12.42 -8.38 -12.38
N ALA A 281 13.34 -8.44 -11.41
CA ALA A 281 14.17 -9.62 -11.18
C ALA A 281 13.32 -10.86 -10.89
N SER A 282 12.35 -10.75 -9.97
CA SER A 282 11.46 -11.86 -9.62
C SER A 282 10.51 -12.24 -10.76
N ALA A 283 9.88 -11.26 -11.42
CA ALA A 283 8.95 -11.51 -12.52
C ALA A 283 9.63 -12.19 -13.70
N ILE A 284 10.78 -11.66 -14.14
CA ILE A 284 11.54 -12.20 -15.27
C ILE A 284 12.10 -13.58 -14.91
N ALA A 285 12.72 -13.75 -13.75
CA ALA A 285 13.33 -15.04 -13.38
C ALA A 285 12.29 -16.16 -13.32
N ILE A 286 11.15 -15.95 -12.64
CA ILE A 286 10.12 -16.98 -12.52
C ILE A 286 9.47 -17.26 -13.88
N TYR A 287 9.14 -16.24 -14.67
CA TYR A 287 8.54 -16.44 -15.98
C TYR A 287 9.50 -17.11 -16.97
N TRP A 288 10.79 -16.74 -16.96
CA TRP A 288 11.80 -17.36 -17.82
C TRP A 288 11.96 -18.86 -17.52
N LEU A 289 11.86 -19.24 -16.24
CA LEU A 289 12.05 -20.62 -15.82
C LEU A 289 10.77 -21.48 -15.90
N SER A 290 9.58 -20.89 -15.77
CA SER A 290 8.29 -21.62 -15.78
C SER A 290 7.48 -21.46 -17.07
N ALA A 291 7.78 -20.46 -17.90
CA ALA A 291 7.18 -20.18 -19.19
C ALA A 291 5.63 -20.29 -19.19
N GLN A 292 5.05 -21.20 -19.98
CA GLN A 292 3.60 -21.37 -20.08
C GLN A 292 2.94 -21.94 -18.80
N TYR A 293 3.73 -22.45 -17.85
CA TYR A 293 3.25 -23.02 -16.59
C TYR A 293 3.34 -22.05 -15.41
N THR A 294 3.58 -20.76 -15.67
CA THR A 294 3.51 -19.74 -14.63
C THR A 294 2.10 -19.66 -14.04
N THR A 295 2.01 -19.78 -12.73
CA THR A 295 0.78 -19.67 -11.94
C THR A 295 0.74 -18.33 -11.20
N SER A 296 -0.43 -17.96 -10.68
CA SER A 296 -0.59 -16.82 -9.78
C SER A 296 -1.42 -17.29 -8.59
N PRO A 297 -0.92 -17.21 -7.34
CA PRO A 297 0.38 -16.66 -6.94
C PRO A 297 1.58 -17.46 -7.45
N ALA A 298 2.66 -16.75 -7.81
CA ALA A 298 3.84 -17.30 -8.47
C ALA A 298 4.55 -18.45 -7.76
N LEU A 299 4.42 -18.52 -6.43
CA LEU A 299 5.00 -19.59 -5.61
C LEU A 299 4.47 -20.97 -6.03
N GLY A 300 3.24 -21.05 -6.55
CA GLY A 300 2.65 -22.28 -7.07
C GLY A 300 3.29 -22.82 -8.35
N SER A 301 4.16 -22.03 -9.01
CA SER A 301 4.82 -22.43 -10.25
C SER A 301 5.96 -23.42 -10.01
N ALA A 302 6.55 -23.38 -8.81
CA ALA A 302 7.62 -24.29 -8.40
C ALA A 302 7.12 -25.74 -8.29
N PRO A 303 8.02 -26.74 -8.44
CA PRO A 303 7.75 -28.13 -8.09
C PRO A 303 7.10 -28.28 -6.71
N LEU A 304 6.27 -29.31 -6.53
CA LEU A 304 5.39 -29.43 -5.36
C LEU A 304 6.12 -29.28 -4.02
N LEU A 305 7.28 -29.93 -3.85
CA LEU A 305 8.04 -29.86 -2.61
C LEU A 305 8.55 -28.44 -2.34
N ALA A 306 9.16 -27.81 -3.35
CA ALA A 306 9.65 -26.45 -3.25
C ALA A 306 8.53 -25.43 -3.06
N ALA A 307 7.38 -25.61 -3.73
CA ALA A 307 6.20 -24.78 -3.53
C ALA A 307 5.71 -24.86 -2.07
N LYS A 308 5.63 -26.06 -1.48
CA LYS A 308 5.27 -26.22 -0.04
C LYS A 308 6.24 -25.49 0.87
N VAL A 309 7.54 -25.63 0.64
CA VAL A 309 8.58 -24.92 1.41
C VAL A 309 8.45 -23.40 1.25
N ALA A 310 8.29 -22.93 0.02
CA ALA A 310 8.21 -21.50 -0.28
C ALA A 310 6.95 -20.85 0.31
N TYR A 311 5.79 -21.51 0.22
CA TYR A 311 4.57 -21.04 0.89
C TYR A 311 4.71 -21.06 2.41
N GLY A 312 5.35 -22.09 2.98
CA GLY A 312 5.65 -22.14 4.41
C GLY A 312 6.51 -20.96 4.89
N ILE A 313 7.56 -20.62 4.12
CA ILE A 313 8.43 -19.47 4.40
C ILE A 313 7.69 -18.14 4.17
N ALA A 314 6.76 -18.07 3.22
CA ALA A 314 6.00 -16.86 2.90
C ALA A 314 4.88 -16.56 3.93
N LEU A 315 4.36 -17.57 4.65
CA LEU A 315 3.23 -17.42 5.59
C LEU A 315 3.42 -16.28 6.62
N PRO A 316 4.56 -16.14 7.32
CA PRO A 316 4.80 -15.01 8.21
C PRO A 316 4.66 -13.66 7.51
N ALA A 317 5.09 -13.55 6.24
CA ALA A 317 4.98 -12.31 5.47
C ALA A 317 3.52 -11.99 5.10
N LEU A 318 2.74 -13.02 4.76
CA LEU A 318 1.31 -12.87 4.47
C LEU A 318 0.53 -12.44 5.72
N LEU A 319 0.82 -13.05 6.88
CA LEU A 319 0.23 -12.67 8.17
C LEU A 319 0.63 -11.26 8.59
N ALA A 320 1.89 -10.87 8.42
CA ALA A 320 2.36 -9.51 8.70
C ALA A 320 1.66 -8.47 7.80
N THR A 321 1.41 -8.81 6.54
CA THR A 321 0.63 -7.95 5.63
C THR A 321 -0.80 -7.76 6.15
N GLY A 322 -1.48 -8.84 6.53
CA GLY A 322 -2.81 -8.79 7.15
C GLY A 322 -2.83 -7.97 8.44
N LEU A 323 -1.81 -8.12 9.28
CA LEU A 323 -1.62 -7.39 10.53
C LEU A 323 -1.46 -5.88 10.29
N VAL A 324 -0.50 -5.45 9.47
CA VAL A 324 -0.18 -4.02 9.31
C VAL A 324 -1.36 -3.26 8.70
N PHE A 325 -1.92 -3.78 7.62
CA PHE A 325 -3.05 -3.14 6.94
C PHE A 325 -4.33 -3.24 7.78
N GLY A 326 -4.62 -4.41 8.34
CA GLY A 326 -5.81 -4.62 9.17
C GLY A 326 -5.81 -3.73 10.41
N HIS A 327 -4.69 -3.64 11.11
CA HIS A 327 -4.56 -2.77 12.28
C HIS A 327 -4.76 -1.30 11.94
N ALA A 328 -4.21 -0.83 10.82
CA ALA A 328 -4.40 0.54 10.35
C ALA A 328 -5.87 0.87 10.09
N ALA A 329 -6.62 -0.02 9.43
CA ALA A 329 -8.06 0.16 9.21
C ALA A 329 -8.88 0.10 10.50
N ILE A 330 -8.59 -0.86 11.39
CA ILE A 330 -9.26 -0.99 12.68
C ILE A 330 -9.05 0.26 13.53
N LYS A 331 -7.82 0.80 13.56
CA LYS A 331 -7.50 2.04 14.26
C LYS A 331 -8.27 3.23 13.69
N PHE A 332 -8.36 3.33 12.36
CA PHE A 332 -9.14 4.38 11.71
C PHE A 332 -10.63 4.28 12.09
N LEU A 333 -11.22 3.09 12.00
CA LEU A 333 -12.62 2.83 12.38
C LEU A 333 -12.88 3.11 13.87
N TYR A 334 -11.99 2.64 14.75
CA TYR A 334 -12.06 2.86 16.18
C TYR A 334 -12.06 4.36 16.53
N VAL A 335 -11.16 5.14 15.92
CA VAL A 335 -11.14 6.60 16.14
C VAL A 335 -12.43 7.25 15.65
N ALA A 336 -12.98 6.83 14.50
CA ALA A 336 -14.24 7.33 13.98
C ALA A 336 -15.42 7.01 14.91
N VAL A 337 -15.53 5.76 15.38
CA VAL A 337 -16.58 5.31 16.33
C VAL A 337 -16.48 6.06 17.66
N MET A 338 -15.27 6.19 18.21
CA MET A 338 -15.05 6.90 19.48
C MET A 338 -15.36 8.40 19.37
N ARG A 339 -15.13 9.02 18.20
CA ARG A 339 -15.60 10.39 17.91
C ARG A 339 -17.12 10.47 17.87
N ALA A 340 -17.79 9.54 17.19
CA ALA A 340 -19.25 9.49 17.13
C ALA A 340 -19.88 9.32 18.52
N MET A 341 -19.26 8.51 19.38
CA MET A 341 -19.69 8.30 20.78
C MET A 341 -19.28 9.45 21.74
N ARG A 342 -18.67 10.54 21.23
CA ARG A 342 -18.12 11.65 22.03
C ARG A 342 -17.19 11.20 23.17
N ALA A 343 -16.46 10.10 22.97
CA ALA A 343 -15.62 9.44 23.98
C ALA A 343 -14.12 9.53 23.66
N THR A 344 -13.69 10.56 22.91
CA THR A 344 -12.30 10.69 22.44
C THR A 344 -11.26 10.78 23.56
N ALA A 345 -11.64 11.28 24.75
CA ALA A 345 -10.78 11.29 25.93
C ALA A 345 -10.34 9.87 26.36
N GLN A 346 -11.16 8.85 26.08
CA GLN A 346 -10.94 7.46 26.50
C GLN A 346 -10.21 6.63 25.42
N LEU A 347 -9.64 7.26 24.39
CA LEU A 347 -9.00 6.55 23.27
C LEU A 347 -7.86 5.63 23.72
N LYS A 348 -7.11 6.03 24.74
CA LYS A 348 -5.96 5.30 25.30
C LYS A 348 -6.29 4.53 26.58
N ASP A 349 -7.51 4.66 27.10
CA ASP A 349 -7.88 4.05 28.37
C ASP A 349 -8.02 2.52 28.24
N ARG A 350 -7.88 1.85 29.38
CA ARG A 350 -8.14 0.41 29.51
C ARG A 350 -9.58 0.13 29.95
N SER A 351 -10.49 1.09 29.77
CA SER A 351 -11.90 0.94 30.12
C SER A 351 -12.56 -0.15 29.28
N VAL A 352 -13.57 -0.82 29.85
CA VAL A 352 -14.38 -1.84 29.16
C VAL A 352 -14.99 -1.25 27.89
N LYS A 353 -15.46 0.01 27.92
CA LYS A 353 -16.00 0.71 26.76
C LYS A 353 -14.97 0.87 25.64
N SER A 354 -13.75 1.29 25.96
CA SER A 354 -12.66 1.46 24.98
C SER A 354 -12.25 0.11 24.37
N TRP A 355 -12.13 -0.93 25.19
CA TRP A 355 -11.76 -2.27 24.74
C TRP A 355 -12.87 -2.95 23.93
N ALA A 356 -14.12 -2.83 24.36
CA ALA A 356 -15.28 -3.36 23.64
C ALA A 356 -15.44 -2.70 22.27
N ALA A 357 -15.29 -1.37 22.18
CA ALA A 357 -15.33 -0.66 20.92
C ALA A 357 -14.19 -1.10 19.98
N TRP A 358 -12.98 -1.32 20.52
CA TRP A 358 -11.85 -1.83 19.74
C TRP A 358 -12.11 -3.22 19.18
N VAL A 359 -12.53 -4.17 20.03
CA VAL A 359 -12.82 -5.56 19.61
C VAL A 359 -13.98 -5.60 18.63
N ALA A 360 -15.04 -4.81 18.85
CA ALA A 360 -16.16 -4.71 17.92
C ALA A 360 -15.72 -4.22 16.54
N CYS A 361 -14.89 -3.17 16.48
CA CYS A 361 -14.32 -2.67 15.21
C CYS A 361 -13.44 -3.73 14.54
N ALA A 362 -12.61 -4.44 15.31
CA ALA A 362 -11.74 -5.50 14.81
C ALA A 362 -12.54 -6.67 14.23
N SER A 363 -13.52 -7.18 14.97
CA SER A 363 -14.38 -8.27 14.54
C SER A 363 -15.23 -7.89 13.32
N PHE A 364 -15.79 -6.68 13.29
CA PHE A 364 -16.53 -6.18 12.14
C PHE A 364 -15.66 -6.10 10.88
N PHE A 365 -14.46 -5.50 10.98
CA PHE A 365 -13.54 -5.38 9.86
C PHE A 365 -13.11 -6.74 9.29
N TRP A 366 -12.75 -7.68 10.16
CA TRP A 366 -12.31 -9.02 9.76
C TRP A 366 -13.46 -9.90 9.26
N LEU A 367 -14.68 -9.71 9.76
CA LEU A 367 -15.88 -10.34 9.20
C LEU A 367 -16.12 -9.90 7.75
N VAL A 368 -16.09 -8.59 7.49
CA VAL A 368 -16.20 -8.07 6.11
C VAL A 368 -15.09 -8.61 5.22
N THR A 369 -13.85 -8.65 5.75
CA THR A 369 -12.69 -9.20 5.03
C THR A 369 -12.87 -10.67 4.68
N PHE A 370 -13.40 -11.49 5.60
CA PHE A 370 -13.71 -12.89 5.37
C PHE A 370 -14.76 -13.08 4.27
N LEU A 371 -15.83 -12.27 4.29
CA LEU A 371 -16.86 -12.29 3.25
C LEU A 371 -16.28 -11.95 1.88
N LEU A 372 -15.41 -10.93 1.80
CA LEU A 372 -14.75 -10.54 0.54
C LEU A 372 -13.80 -11.64 0.02
N ALA A 373 -12.97 -12.22 0.91
CA ALA A 373 -12.04 -13.29 0.56
C ALA A 373 -12.78 -14.57 0.10
N SER A 374 -13.91 -14.89 0.72
CA SER A 374 -14.72 -16.05 0.35
C SER A 374 -15.59 -15.80 -0.87
N ALA A 375 -15.99 -14.55 -1.13
CA ALA A 375 -16.74 -14.19 -2.33
C ALA A 375 -15.90 -14.32 -3.60
N VAL A 376 -14.61 -13.94 -3.54
CA VAL A 376 -13.65 -14.03 -4.64
C VAL A 376 -12.43 -14.86 -4.20
N PRO A 377 -12.55 -16.21 -4.17
CA PRO A 377 -11.51 -17.11 -3.67
C PRO A 377 -10.37 -17.36 -4.68
N VAL A 378 -10.18 -16.43 -5.62
CA VAL A 378 -9.19 -16.48 -6.70
C VAL A 378 -8.26 -15.30 -6.55
N PHE A 379 -6.97 -15.56 -6.37
CA PHE A 379 -5.99 -14.52 -6.03
C PHE A 379 -5.94 -13.43 -7.09
N ASP A 380 -5.78 -13.80 -8.36
CA ASP A 380 -5.65 -12.84 -9.44
C ASP A 380 -6.89 -11.94 -9.62
N SER A 381 -8.08 -12.52 -9.41
CA SER A 381 -9.35 -11.80 -9.56
C SER A 381 -9.53 -10.76 -8.46
N ILE A 382 -9.25 -11.11 -7.20
CA ILE A 382 -9.40 -10.17 -6.10
C ILE A 382 -8.41 -9.00 -6.20
N LEU A 383 -7.20 -9.23 -6.72
CA LEU A 383 -6.25 -8.15 -7.01
C LEU A 383 -6.78 -7.21 -8.10
N SER A 384 -7.27 -7.75 -9.21
CA SER A 384 -7.81 -6.94 -10.31
C SER A 384 -9.05 -6.14 -9.88
N ILE A 385 -9.97 -6.73 -9.11
CA ILE A 385 -11.17 -6.05 -8.59
C ILE A 385 -10.79 -4.95 -7.60
N ALA A 386 -9.87 -5.21 -6.67
CA ALA A 386 -9.36 -4.21 -5.73
C ALA A 386 -8.67 -3.05 -6.47
N SER A 387 -7.94 -3.37 -7.55
CA SER A 387 -7.28 -2.40 -8.41
C SER A 387 -8.24 -1.49 -9.15
N ALA A 388 -9.20 -2.11 -9.83
CA ALA A 388 -10.19 -1.43 -10.65
C ALA A 388 -11.05 -0.46 -9.84
N SER A 389 -11.42 -0.87 -8.63
CA SER A 389 -12.28 -0.07 -7.75
C SER A 389 -11.52 1.07 -7.06
N LEU A 390 -10.83 0.75 -5.96
CA LEU A 390 -10.36 1.78 -5.03
C LEU A 390 -8.91 2.17 -5.25
N ILE A 391 -8.03 1.24 -5.63
CA ILE A 391 -6.62 1.58 -5.88
C ILE A 391 -6.49 2.56 -7.04
N ALA A 392 -7.33 2.46 -8.08
CA ALA A 392 -7.40 3.43 -9.17
C ALA A 392 -7.42 4.88 -8.68
N TRP A 393 -8.27 5.20 -7.70
CA TRP A 393 -8.33 6.52 -7.10
C TRP A 393 -7.23 6.78 -6.08
N PHE A 394 -7.00 5.85 -5.14
CA PHE A 394 -6.06 6.06 -4.04
C PHE A 394 -4.59 6.09 -4.44
N ALA A 395 -4.21 5.42 -5.53
CA ALA A 395 -2.85 5.42 -6.03
C ALA A 395 -2.62 6.47 -7.12
N PHE A 396 -3.64 6.77 -7.94
CA PHE A 396 -3.48 7.63 -9.12
C PHE A 396 -4.41 8.84 -9.14
N GLY A 397 -5.74 8.61 -9.14
CA GLY A 397 -6.72 9.66 -9.40
C GLY A 397 -6.71 10.82 -8.40
N ILE A 398 -6.62 10.52 -7.09
CA ILE A 398 -6.62 11.53 -6.02
C ILE A 398 -5.43 12.49 -6.15
N SER A 399 -4.25 12.00 -6.50
CA SER A 399 -3.06 12.82 -6.72
C SER A 399 -3.28 13.84 -7.83
N GLY A 400 -3.94 13.43 -8.92
CA GLY A 400 -4.32 14.32 -10.01
C GLY A 400 -5.26 15.44 -9.56
N VAL A 401 -6.27 15.11 -8.76
CA VAL A 401 -7.20 16.10 -8.18
C VAL A 401 -6.46 17.08 -7.27
N PHE A 402 -5.54 16.60 -6.43
CA PHE A 402 -4.74 17.44 -5.53
C PHE A 402 -3.84 18.42 -6.31
N TRP A 403 -3.28 18.00 -7.45
CA TRP A 403 -2.53 18.90 -8.31
C TRP A 403 -3.42 20.02 -8.86
N PHE A 404 -4.62 19.69 -9.35
CA PHE A 404 -5.56 20.67 -9.90
C PHE A 404 -6.05 21.66 -8.84
N HIS A 405 -6.34 21.20 -7.63
CA HIS A 405 -6.75 22.09 -6.53
C HIS A 405 -5.68 23.15 -6.24
N ARG A 406 -4.40 22.75 -6.18
CA ARG A 406 -3.28 23.66 -5.91
C ARG A 406 -2.99 24.61 -7.06
N ASN A 407 -3.07 24.13 -8.30
CA ASN A 407 -2.63 24.88 -9.49
C ASN A 407 -3.79 25.41 -10.35
N TRP A 408 -5.01 25.49 -9.81
CA TRP A 408 -6.22 25.79 -10.57
C TRP A 408 -6.12 27.07 -11.42
N HIS A 409 -5.53 28.12 -10.87
CA HIS A 409 -5.42 29.43 -11.50
C HIS A 409 -4.26 29.55 -12.50
N VAL A 410 -3.30 28.62 -12.45
CA VAL A 410 -2.06 28.66 -13.27
C VAL A 410 -1.90 27.43 -14.17
N LYS A 411 -2.92 26.55 -14.22
CA LYS A 411 -2.88 25.25 -14.91
C LYS A 411 -2.54 25.32 -16.40
N PHE A 412 -2.89 26.42 -17.08
CA PHE A 412 -2.64 26.59 -18.52
C PHE A 412 -1.49 27.57 -18.83
N ARG A 413 -0.63 27.88 -17.86
CA ARG A 413 0.51 28.79 -18.07
C ARG A 413 1.83 28.03 -18.23
N GLY A 414 2.52 28.27 -19.34
CA GLY A 414 3.87 27.74 -19.60
C GLY A 414 3.96 26.22 -19.44
N CYS A 415 4.96 25.74 -18.70
CA CYS A 415 5.18 24.31 -18.46
C CYS A 415 4.08 23.63 -17.62
N ASN A 416 3.17 24.38 -16.98
CA ASN A 416 2.07 23.78 -16.23
C ASN A 416 1.06 23.06 -17.13
N VAL A 417 1.01 23.38 -18.43
CA VAL A 417 0.14 22.68 -19.40
C VAL A 417 0.48 21.19 -19.45
N TRP A 418 1.77 20.85 -19.48
CA TRP A 418 2.22 19.45 -19.50
C TRP A 418 1.86 18.71 -18.21
N PHE A 419 2.01 19.37 -17.05
CA PHE A 419 1.58 18.80 -15.78
C PHE A 419 0.04 18.70 -15.69
N ALA A 420 -0.72 19.65 -16.24
CA ALA A 420 -2.17 19.57 -16.30
C ALA A 420 -2.62 18.38 -17.16
N LEU A 421 -1.97 18.16 -18.30
CA LEU A 421 -2.22 17.00 -19.14
C LEU A 421 -1.91 15.69 -18.41
N ALA A 422 -0.73 15.58 -17.80
CA ALA A 422 -0.34 14.40 -17.04
C ALA A 422 -1.34 14.07 -15.91
N ASN A 423 -1.75 15.06 -15.11
CA ASN A 423 -2.72 14.86 -14.04
C ASN A 423 -4.14 14.58 -14.56
N SER A 424 -4.51 15.13 -15.72
CA SER A 424 -5.77 14.77 -16.39
C SER A 424 -5.76 13.31 -16.83
N LEU A 425 -4.64 12.83 -17.38
CA LEU A 425 -4.47 11.44 -17.76
C LEU A 425 -4.52 10.50 -16.55
N LEU A 426 -4.01 10.89 -15.39
CA LEU A 426 -4.14 10.10 -14.15
C LEU A 426 -5.61 9.95 -13.72
N ILE A 427 -6.40 11.02 -13.80
CA ILE A 427 -7.83 10.99 -13.50
C ILE A 427 -8.57 10.13 -14.53
N LEU A 428 -8.27 10.30 -15.83
CA LEU A 428 -8.87 9.52 -16.89
C LEU A 428 -8.52 8.03 -16.77
N GLN A 429 -7.27 7.70 -16.44
CA GLN A 429 -6.82 6.34 -16.14
C GLN A 429 -7.61 5.76 -14.95
N ALA A 430 -7.79 6.52 -13.87
CA ALA A 430 -8.56 6.05 -12.72
C ALA A 430 -10.04 5.78 -13.09
N LEU A 431 -10.64 6.63 -13.92
CA LEU A 431 -11.99 6.41 -14.45
C LEU A 431 -12.06 5.20 -15.38
N PHE A 432 -11.08 5.03 -16.27
CA PHE A 432 -10.97 3.86 -17.14
C PHE A 432 -10.83 2.56 -16.35
N MET A 433 -10.01 2.55 -15.30
CA MET A 433 -9.86 1.41 -14.40
C MET A 433 -11.18 1.08 -13.68
N ASN A 434 -11.94 2.08 -13.25
CA ASN A 434 -13.24 1.86 -12.60
C ASN A 434 -14.34 1.37 -13.55
N GLY A 435 -14.36 1.85 -14.79
CA GLY A 435 -15.33 1.40 -15.79
C GLY A 435 -14.90 0.11 -16.47
N VAL A 436 -13.97 0.25 -17.42
CA VAL A 436 -13.50 -0.86 -18.26
C VAL A 436 -12.71 -1.87 -17.45
N GLY A 437 -11.88 -1.42 -16.50
CA GLY A 437 -11.11 -2.31 -15.65
C GLY A 437 -11.98 -3.17 -14.75
N LEU A 438 -13.02 -2.60 -14.14
CA LEU A 438 -13.93 -3.37 -13.28
C LEU A 438 -14.73 -4.38 -14.11
N TRP A 439 -15.20 -3.98 -15.29
CA TRP A 439 -15.83 -4.91 -16.23
C TRP A 439 -14.90 -6.08 -16.58
N ALA A 440 -13.64 -5.79 -16.96
CA ALA A 440 -12.69 -6.84 -17.33
C ALA A 440 -12.36 -7.78 -16.16
N ALA A 441 -12.23 -7.24 -14.94
CA ALA A 441 -11.98 -8.02 -13.72
C ALA A 441 -13.17 -8.92 -13.36
N LEU A 442 -14.40 -8.40 -13.43
CA LEU A 442 -15.61 -9.17 -13.15
C LEU A 442 -15.87 -10.22 -14.22
N GLN A 443 -15.72 -9.89 -15.50
CA GLN A 443 -15.87 -10.86 -16.58
C GLN A 443 -14.83 -11.98 -16.48
N GLY A 444 -13.58 -11.65 -16.15
CA GLY A 444 -12.54 -12.65 -15.90
C GLY A 444 -12.91 -13.60 -14.77
N LEU A 445 -13.49 -13.10 -13.68
CA LEU A 445 -13.97 -13.94 -12.58
C LEU A 445 -15.16 -14.83 -13.00
N ILE A 446 -16.12 -14.27 -13.74
CA ILE A 446 -17.29 -15.00 -14.25
C ILE A 446 -16.85 -16.14 -15.18
N ASP A 447 -15.87 -15.89 -16.04
CA ASP A 447 -15.35 -16.91 -16.96
C ASP A 447 -14.69 -18.07 -16.18
N ILE A 448 -13.96 -17.77 -15.10
CA ILE A 448 -13.39 -18.79 -14.21
C ILE A 448 -14.49 -19.63 -13.54
N PHE A 449 -15.57 -18.98 -13.07
CA PHE A 449 -16.69 -19.68 -12.42
C PHE A 449 -17.52 -20.53 -13.40
N ASN A 450 -17.61 -20.13 -14.67
CA ASN A 450 -18.37 -20.84 -15.70
C ASN A 450 -17.59 -21.95 -16.39
N ASP A 451 -16.26 -21.96 -16.26
CA ASP A 451 -15.43 -23.00 -16.84
C ASP A 451 -15.60 -24.31 -16.07
N LYS A 452 -16.28 -25.27 -16.71
CA LYS A 452 -16.58 -26.59 -16.14
C LYS A 452 -15.33 -27.44 -15.87
N SER A 453 -14.18 -27.08 -16.44
CA SER A 453 -12.90 -27.73 -16.14
C SER A 453 -12.32 -27.29 -14.80
N ASN A 454 -12.72 -26.11 -14.31
CA ASN A 454 -12.30 -25.58 -13.02
C ASN A 454 -13.23 -26.09 -11.90
N LYS A 455 -12.62 -26.49 -10.78
CA LYS A 455 -13.39 -26.92 -9.60
C LYS A 455 -14.00 -25.73 -8.83
N ILE A 456 -13.54 -24.50 -9.09
CA ILE A 456 -14.02 -23.26 -8.46
C ILE A 456 -15.27 -22.78 -9.21
N GLY A 457 -16.43 -23.37 -8.91
CA GLY A 457 -17.71 -23.02 -9.56
C GLY A 457 -18.48 -21.83 -8.94
N GLY A 458 -17.88 -21.07 -8.01
CA GLY A 458 -18.55 -19.93 -7.40
C GLY A 458 -17.96 -19.44 -6.07
N SER A 459 -18.65 -18.48 -5.48
CA SER A 459 -18.34 -17.93 -4.15
C SER A 459 -18.52 -18.97 -3.04
N PHE A 460 -17.76 -18.84 -1.95
CA PHE A 460 -17.75 -19.77 -0.82
C PHE A 460 -17.49 -21.23 -1.23
N THR A 461 -16.67 -21.45 -2.26
CA THR A 461 -16.36 -22.79 -2.73
C THR A 461 -15.41 -23.55 -1.81
N CYS A 462 -15.64 -24.85 -1.67
CA CYS A 462 -14.68 -25.74 -1.04
C CYS A 462 -13.57 -26.22 -1.96
N ALA A 463 -13.59 -25.89 -3.25
CA ALA A 463 -12.59 -26.34 -4.20
C ALA A 463 -11.18 -25.80 -3.91
N ASP A 464 -10.17 -26.60 -4.22
CA ASP A 464 -8.77 -26.22 -4.12
C ASP A 464 -8.45 -25.02 -5.01
N ASN A 465 -7.92 -23.95 -4.40
CA ASN A 465 -7.50 -22.73 -5.09
C ASN A 465 -5.97 -22.58 -5.18
N SER A 466 -5.20 -23.63 -4.88
CA SER A 466 -3.73 -23.56 -4.83
C SER A 466 -3.04 -23.12 -6.14
N ILE A 467 -3.79 -23.05 -7.24
CA ILE A 467 -3.32 -22.77 -8.61
C ILE A 467 -3.87 -21.42 -9.14
N PHE A 468 -4.81 -20.76 -8.45
CA PHE A 468 -5.67 -19.68 -8.99
C PHE A 468 -5.62 -18.33 -8.24
#